data_AF-A0A847H6F8-F1
#
_entry.id   AF-A0A847H6F8-F1
#
_cell.length_a   1.000
_cell.length_b   1.000
_cell.length_c   1.000
_cell.angle_alpha   90.00
_cell.angle_beta   90.00
_cell.angle_gamma   90.00
#
_symmetry.space_group_name_H-M   'P 1'
#
loop_
_entity.id
_entity.type
_entity.pdbx_description
1 polymer ?
#
loop_
_entity_poly.entity_id
_entity_poly.type
_entity_poly.pdbx_seq_one_letter_code
_entity_poly.pdbx_strand_id
1 'polypeptide(L)'
;MNNTSSGKTSENPTINNKINKAKREVLISKNPVKALEMLSDAEKYDLDEEKSTHLHNLLGFIHLENRDYRKAAEIYQQLGENYKAGFCELLQGNETEAESLWKKAADCEPVRWGKCLINFIKLKNGDMPTFLQIRNHLEIDIGYLIEANKFNYVENILKYD
;
A
#
# COMPACT_ATOMS: atom_id res chain seq x y z
N MET A 1 -4.32 -4.04 50.46
CA MET A 1 -4.83 -5.19 49.70
C MET A 1 -5.18 -4.69 48.31
N ASN A 2 -4.29 -4.92 47.34
CA ASN A 2 -4.50 -4.56 45.95
C ASN A 2 -5.36 -5.65 45.31
N ASN A 3 -6.42 -5.28 44.60
CA ASN A 3 -6.99 -6.11 43.56
C ASN A 3 -7.31 -5.21 42.36
N THR A 4 -6.36 -5.18 41.45
CA THR A 4 -6.47 -4.78 40.05
C THR A 4 -7.41 -5.75 39.34
N SER A 5 -8.60 -5.28 38.97
CA SER A 5 -9.45 -5.96 37.99
C SER A 5 -8.90 -5.67 36.60
N SER A 6 -8.19 -6.65 36.04
CA SER A 6 -7.73 -6.63 34.65
C SER A 6 -8.93 -6.87 33.72
N GLY A 7 -9.12 -5.93 32.79
CA GLY A 7 -10.09 -6.05 31.71
C GLY A 7 -9.74 -7.26 30.83
N LYS A 8 -10.70 -8.18 30.70
CA LYS A 8 -10.68 -9.21 29.66
C LYS A 8 -11.58 -8.71 28.53
N THR A 9 -10.97 -8.18 27.47
CA THR A 9 -11.63 -8.04 26.17
C THR A 9 -11.94 -9.44 25.65
N SER A 10 -13.22 -9.74 25.48
CA SER A 10 -13.70 -10.99 24.89
C SER A 10 -13.45 -10.96 23.38
N GLU A 11 -12.26 -11.38 22.96
CA GLU A 11 -11.91 -11.51 21.55
C GLU A 11 -12.76 -12.60 20.86
N ASN A 12 -13.26 -12.34 19.65
CA ASN A 12 -13.91 -13.37 18.84
C ASN A 12 -12.86 -14.08 17.96
N PRO A 13 -12.42 -15.30 18.28
CA PRO A 13 -11.40 -16.04 17.53
C PRO A 13 -11.76 -16.28 16.06
N THR A 14 -13.04 -16.10 15.70
CA THR A 14 -13.54 -16.19 14.33
C THR A 14 -13.02 -15.05 13.44
N ILE A 15 -12.90 -13.82 13.96
CA ILE A 15 -12.49 -12.64 13.17
C ILE A 15 -11.00 -12.73 12.82
N ASN A 16 -10.15 -13.00 13.81
CA ASN A 16 -8.71 -13.17 13.58
C ASN A 16 -8.42 -14.30 12.58
N ASN A 17 -9.21 -15.39 12.62
CA ASN A 17 -9.10 -16.47 11.66
C ASN A 17 -9.46 -16.02 10.23
N LYS A 18 -10.55 -15.25 10.06
CA LYS A 18 -10.90 -14.66 8.76
C LYS A 18 -9.81 -13.75 8.21
N ILE A 19 -9.27 -12.85 9.02
CA ILE A 19 -8.17 -11.94 8.61
C ILE A 19 -6.95 -12.73 8.18
N ASN A 20 -6.55 -13.74 8.96
CA ASN A 20 -5.40 -14.58 8.62
C ASN A 20 -5.61 -15.39 7.33
N LYS A 21 -6.84 -15.88 7.09
CA LYS A 21 -7.19 -16.56 5.85
C LYS A 21 -7.13 -15.61 4.65
N ALA A 22 -7.74 -14.43 4.75
CA ALA A 22 -7.71 -13.42 3.69
C ALA A 22 -6.27 -13.01 3.36
N LYS A 23 -5.43 -12.80 4.38
CA LYS A 23 -3.99 -12.52 4.22
C LYS A 23 -3.26 -13.63 3.45
N ARG A 24 -3.55 -14.90 3.73
CA ARG A 24 -2.97 -16.03 2.98
C ARG A 24 -3.46 -16.07 1.54
N GLU A 25 -4.74 -15.82 1.29
CA GLU A 25 -5.30 -15.84 -0.06
C GLU A 25 -4.65 -14.77 -0.95
N VAL A 26 -4.46 -13.55 -0.45
CA VAL A 26 -3.82 -12.48 -1.24
C VAL A 26 -2.31 -12.71 -1.40
N LEU A 27 -1.59 -13.11 -0.34
CA LEU A 27 -0.12 -13.22 -0.39
C LEU A 27 0.40 -14.51 -1.04
N ILE A 28 -0.28 -15.63 -0.79
CA ILE A 28 0.19 -16.97 -1.21
C ILE A 28 -0.59 -17.45 -2.43
N SER A 29 -1.93 -17.46 -2.35
CA SER A 29 -2.77 -17.93 -3.46
C SER A 29 -2.88 -16.91 -4.60
N LYS A 30 -2.42 -15.66 -4.39
CA LYS A 30 -2.54 -14.54 -5.34
C LYS A 30 -3.97 -14.32 -5.81
N ASN A 31 -4.94 -14.45 -4.89
CA ASN A 31 -6.36 -14.30 -5.16
C ASN A 31 -6.96 -13.15 -4.32
N PRO A 32 -6.82 -11.89 -4.78
CA PRO A 32 -7.32 -10.73 -4.04
C PRO A 32 -8.85 -10.66 -4.02
N VAL A 33 -9.54 -11.14 -5.06
CA VAL A 33 -11.02 -11.17 -5.12
C VAL A 33 -11.59 -11.99 -3.97
N LYS A 34 -11.08 -13.21 -3.78
CA LYS A 34 -11.51 -14.10 -2.69
C LYS A 34 -11.15 -13.52 -1.32
N ALA A 35 -10.01 -12.83 -1.21
CA ALA A 35 -9.63 -12.14 0.03
C ALA A 35 -10.60 -11.01 0.38
N LEU A 36 -11.11 -10.25 -0.62
CA LEU A 36 -12.16 -9.24 -0.42
C LEU A 36 -13.47 -9.88 0.02
N GLU A 37 -13.90 -10.96 -0.62
CA GLU A 37 -15.13 -11.69 -0.24
C GLU A 37 -15.07 -12.16 1.22
N MET A 38 -13.91 -12.64 1.68
CA MET A 38 -13.71 -13.05 3.08
C MET A 38 -13.84 -11.90 4.09
N LEU A 39 -13.63 -10.65 3.64
CA LEU A 39 -13.61 -9.44 4.47
C LEU A 39 -14.74 -8.47 4.10
N SER A 40 -15.76 -8.89 3.35
CA SER A 40 -16.86 -8.01 2.93
C SER A 40 -17.68 -7.43 4.10
N ASP A 41 -17.64 -8.09 5.26
CA ASP A 41 -18.29 -7.69 6.50
C ASP A 41 -17.35 -6.97 7.48
N ALA A 42 -16.17 -6.53 7.03
CA ALA A 42 -15.13 -5.90 7.86
C ALA A 42 -15.62 -4.70 8.68
N GLU A 43 -16.52 -3.88 8.14
CA GLU A 43 -17.07 -2.70 8.83
C GLU A 43 -17.87 -3.06 10.09
N LYS A 44 -18.32 -4.31 10.21
CA LYS A 44 -19.09 -4.80 11.37
C LYS A 44 -18.20 -5.33 12.48
N TYR A 45 -16.90 -5.39 12.27
CA TYR A 45 -15.97 -5.94 13.26
C TYR A 45 -15.72 -4.94 14.38
N ASP A 46 -16.05 -5.34 15.60
CA ASP A 46 -15.69 -4.62 16.81
C ASP A 46 -14.22 -4.91 17.14
N LEU A 47 -13.33 -4.01 16.69
CA LEU A 47 -11.88 -4.13 16.82
C LEU A 47 -11.33 -2.93 17.59
N ASP A 48 -10.28 -3.20 18.38
CA ASP A 48 -9.44 -2.13 18.91
C ASP A 48 -8.76 -1.34 17.77
N GLU A 49 -8.29 -0.13 18.09
CA GLU A 49 -7.72 0.82 17.13
C GLU A 49 -6.53 0.23 16.35
N GLU A 50 -5.68 -0.53 17.04
CA GLU A 50 -4.51 -1.18 16.44
C GLU A 50 -4.94 -2.25 15.43
N LYS A 51 -5.85 -3.16 15.80
CA LYS A 51 -6.35 -4.20 14.89
C LYS A 51 -7.15 -3.61 13.74
N SER A 52 -7.92 -2.55 13.99
CA SER A 52 -8.62 -1.80 12.95
C SER A 52 -7.62 -1.23 11.94
N THR A 53 -6.56 -0.60 12.40
CA THR A 53 -5.48 -0.06 11.54
C THR A 53 -4.82 -1.16 10.71
N HIS A 54 -4.52 -2.32 11.31
CA HIS A 54 -3.96 -3.47 10.59
C HIS A 54 -4.91 -4.04 9.53
N LEU A 55 -6.21 -4.12 9.84
CA LEU A 55 -7.23 -4.59 8.91
C LEU A 55 -7.36 -3.64 7.72
N HIS A 56 -7.45 -2.33 7.96
CA HIS A 56 -7.52 -1.34 6.89
C HIS A 56 -6.25 -1.35 6.03
N ASN A 57 -5.06 -1.51 6.64
CA ASN A 57 -3.81 -1.69 5.88
C ASN A 57 -3.86 -2.92 4.96
N LEU A 58 -4.40 -4.04 5.47
CA LEU A 58 -4.60 -5.25 4.68
C LEU A 58 -5.62 -5.03 3.55
N LEU A 59 -6.74 -4.34 3.82
CA LEU A 59 -7.74 -4.01 2.80
C LEU A 59 -7.15 -3.13 1.70
N GLY A 60 -6.40 -2.08 2.06
CA GLY A 60 -5.70 -1.25 1.09
C GLY A 60 -4.76 -2.06 0.20
N PHE A 61 -4.03 -3.02 0.79
CA PHE A 61 -3.16 -3.92 0.03
C PHE A 61 -3.95 -4.87 -0.88
N ILE A 62 -5.06 -5.44 -0.39
CA ILE A 62 -5.90 -6.30 -1.22
C ILE A 62 -6.48 -5.53 -2.40
N HIS A 63 -6.93 -4.29 -2.21
CA HIS A 63 -7.42 -3.45 -3.31
C HIS A 63 -6.31 -3.12 -4.32
N LEU A 64 -5.08 -2.85 -3.86
CA LEU A 64 -3.90 -2.65 -4.72
C LEU A 64 -3.65 -3.89 -5.60
N GLU A 65 -3.60 -5.08 -4.99
CA GLU A 65 -3.42 -6.35 -5.72
C GLU A 65 -4.60 -6.66 -6.65
N ASN A 66 -5.81 -6.21 -6.29
CA ASN A 66 -7.00 -6.31 -7.14
C ASN A 66 -7.06 -5.24 -8.26
N ARG A 67 -6.03 -4.39 -8.37
CA ARG A 67 -5.95 -3.28 -9.33
C ARG A 67 -7.03 -2.20 -9.15
N ASP A 68 -7.67 -2.16 -7.99
CA ASP A 68 -8.56 -1.08 -7.58
C ASP A 68 -7.74 0.01 -6.87
N TYR A 69 -6.87 0.64 -7.65
CA TYR A 69 -5.91 1.63 -7.14
C TYR A 69 -6.58 2.83 -6.50
N ARG A 70 -7.76 3.22 -7.01
CA ARG A 70 -8.55 4.32 -6.43
C ARG A 70 -8.97 3.99 -5.00
N LYS A 71 -9.56 2.80 -4.78
CA LYS A 71 -9.99 2.40 -3.44
C LYS A 71 -8.82 2.17 -2.49
N ALA A 72 -7.73 1.60 -3.00
CA ALA A 72 -6.49 1.46 -2.24
C ALA A 72 -5.96 2.82 -1.78
N ALA A 73 -5.94 3.83 -2.66
CA ALA A 73 -5.51 5.19 -2.35
C ALA A 73 -6.39 5.82 -1.25
N GLU A 74 -7.72 5.72 -1.37
CA GLU A 74 -8.66 6.23 -0.34
C GLU A 74 -8.36 5.64 1.04
N ILE A 75 -8.19 4.32 1.13
CA ILE A 75 -7.91 3.62 2.38
C ILE A 75 -6.56 4.08 2.95
N TYR A 76 -5.52 4.15 2.13
CA TYR A 76 -4.20 4.59 2.61
C TYR A 76 -4.19 6.05 3.06
N GLN A 77 -4.96 6.93 2.42
CA GLN A 77 -5.09 8.32 2.88
C GLN A 77 -5.80 8.41 4.23
N GLN A 78 -6.85 7.61 4.45
CA GLN A 78 -7.53 7.53 5.75
C GLN A 78 -6.60 7.07 6.88
N LEU A 79 -5.62 6.21 6.54
CA LEU A 79 -4.59 5.73 7.47
C LEU A 79 -3.40 6.69 7.64
N GLY A 80 -3.35 7.80 6.88
CA GLY A 80 -2.18 8.68 6.85
C GLY A 80 -0.94 8.08 6.17
N GLU A 81 -1.10 6.97 5.45
CA GLU A 81 -0.05 6.24 4.73
C GLU A 81 0.25 6.91 3.37
N ASN A 82 0.72 8.17 3.44
CA ASN A 82 0.91 9.05 2.28
C ASN A 82 1.78 8.44 1.17
N TYR A 83 2.78 7.62 1.52
CA TYR A 83 3.60 6.92 0.52
C TYR A 83 2.78 5.94 -0.32
N LYS A 84 2.07 5.02 0.34
CA LYS A 84 1.26 3.98 -0.31
C LYS A 84 0.11 4.59 -1.11
N ALA A 85 -0.52 5.64 -0.56
CA ALA A 85 -1.52 6.42 -1.28
C ALA A 85 -0.94 7.05 -2.56
N GLY A 86 0.20 7.73 -2.46
CA GLY A 86 0.85 8.36 -3.62
C GLY A 86 1.28 7.33 -4.68
N PHE A 87 1.71 6.14 -4.27
CA PHE A 87 2.00 5.05 -5.20
C PHE A 87 0.75 4.60 -5.95
N CYS A 88 -0.39 4.45 -5.27
CA CYS A 88 -1.67 4.13 -5.92
C CYS A 88 -2.12 5.24 -6.90
N GLU A 89 -1.90 6.52 -6.56
CA GLU A 89 -2.16 7.64 -7.47
C GLU A 89 -1.24 7.58 -8.71
N LEU A 90 0.04 7.25 -8.53
CA LEU A 90 0.97 7.05 -9.64
C LEU A 90 0.50 5.94 -10.59
N LEU A 91 0.06 4.79 -10.05
CA LEU A 91 -0.48 3.68 -10.84
C LEU A 91 -1.76 4.06 -11.60
N GLN A 92 -2.54 5.03 -11.11
CA GLN A 92 -3.67 5.60 -11.84
C GLN A 92 -3.23 6.58 -12.95
N GLY A 93 -2.02 7.14 -12.85
CA GLY A 93 -1.48 8.16 -13.74
C GLY A 93 -1.58 9.58 -13.18
N ASN A 94 -1.93 9.73 -11.91
CA ASN A 94 -2.10 11.01 -11.23
C ASN A 94 -0.78 11.47 -10.62
N GLU A 95 0.22 11.72 -11.47
CA GLU A 95 1.60 12.06 -11.06
C GLU A 95 1.67 13.28 -10.12
N THR A 96 0.84 14.29 -10.36
CA THR A 96 0.79 15.52 -9.55
C THR A 96 0.32 15.23 -8.13
N GLU A 97 -0.67 14.35 -7.98
CA GLU A 97 -1.19 13.98 -6.65
C GLU A 97 -0.20 13.08 -5.92
N ALA A 98 0.44 12.14 -6.62
CA ALA A 98 1.51 11.33 -6.07
C ALA A 98 2.65 12.21 -5.49
N GLU A 99 3.10 13.22 -6.24
CA GLU A 99 4.09 14.19 -5.73
C GLU A 99 3.59 14.96 -4.50
N SER A 100 2.34 15.42 -4.51
CA SER A 100 1.71 16.15 -3.40
C SER A 100 1.71 15.32 -2.12
N LEU A 101 1.31 14.05 -2.22
CA LEU A 101 1.28 13.10 -1.11
C LEU A 101 2.69 12.81 -0.57
N TRP A 102 3.67 12.58 -1.44
CA TRP A 102 5.05 12.31 -1.01
C TRP A 102 5.80 13.52 -0.46
N LYS A 103 5.35 14.75 -0.76
CA LYS A 103 5.82 15.96 -0.08
C LYS A 103 5.30 16.05 1.36
N LYS A 104 4.11 15.51 1.63
CA LYS A 104 3.49 15.47 2.97
C LYS A 104 3.96 14.27 3.80
N ALA A 105 4.50 13.24 3.16
CA ALA A 105 4.99 12.04 3.84
C ALA A 105 6.24 12.32 4.67
N ALA A 106 6.41 11.58 5.77
CA ALA A 106 7.65 11.60 6.53
C ALA A 106 8.83 11.19 5.65
N ASP A 107 9.98 11.85 5.82
CA ASP A 107 11.17 11.53 5.05
C ASP A 107 11.73 10.17 5.45
N CYS A 108 11.52 9.18 4.58
CA CYS A 108 11.98 7.81 4.75
C CYS A 108 12.44 7.23 3.41
N GLU A 109 13.12 6.08 3.47
CA GLU A 109 13.73 5.46 2.29
C GLU A 109 12.73 5.21 1.13
N PRO A 110 11.51 4.69 1.36
CA PRO A 110 10.51 4.51 0.31
C PRO A 110 10.07 5.85 -0.31
N VAL A 111 9.88 6.89 0.50
CA VAL A 111 9.46 8.22 0.01
C VAL A 111 10.55 8.85 -0.85
N ARG A 112 11.83 8.70 -0.47
CA ARG A 112 12.96 9.16 -1.28
C ARG A 112 13.04 8.40 -2.60
N TRP A 113 12.80 7.09 -2.57
CA TRP A 113 12.69 6.29 -3.79
C TRP A 113 11.55 6.78 -4.69
N GLY A 114 10.34 6.99 -4.15
CA GLY A 114 9.21 7.51 -4.91
C GLY A 114 9.53 8.84 -5.60
N LYS A 115 10.18 9.78 -4.90
CA LYS A 115 10.63 11.04 -5.49
C LYS A 115 11.60 10.82 -6.67
N CYS A 116 12.54 9.89 -6.55
CA CYS A 116 13.43 9.52 -7.66
C CYS A 116 12.64 8.89 -8.82
N LEU A 117 11.72 7.98 -8.51
CA LEU A 117 10.89 7.29 -9.49
C LEU A 117 10.08 8.27 -10.35
N ILE A 118 9.47 9.30 -9.74
CA ILE A 118 8.76 10.33 -10.50
C ILE A 118 9.70 11.15 -11.38
N ASN A 119 10.92 11.45 -10.92
CA ASN A 119 11.90 12.14 -11.74
C ASN A 119 12.30 11.31 -12.96
N PHE A 120 12.50 9.99 -12.78
CA PHE A 120 12.74 9.06 -13.89
C PHE A 120 11.58 9.04 -14.88
N ILE A 121 10.34 8.90 -14.39
CA ILE A 121 9.13 8.90 -15.22
C ILE A 121 9.00 10.20 -16.02
N LYS A 122 9.36 11.33 -15.42
CA LYS A 122 9.27 12.66 -16.06
C LYS A 122 10.51 13.04 -16.86
N LEU A 123 11.54 12.19 -16.91
CA LEU A 123 12.84 12.50 -17.50
C LEU A 123 13.42 13.83 -16.98
N LYS A 124 13.26 14.08 -15.69
CA LYS A 124 13.77 15.27 -15.00
C LYS A 124 15.02 14.92 -14.23
N ASN A 125 16.01 15.80 -14.31
CA ASN A 125 17.18 15.73 -13.44
C ASN A 125 16.73 15.89 -11.97
N GLY A 126 17.17 14.98 -11.12
CA GLY A 126 16.89 15.01 -9.69
C GLY A 126 17.90 14.19 -8.91
N ASP A 127 17.58 13.95 -7.64
CA ASP A 127 18.42 13.11 -6.78
C ASP A 127 18.52 11.70 -7.35
N MET A 128 19.72 11.14 -7.31
CA MET A 128 19.97 9.77 -7.74
C MET A 128 19.65 8.81 -6.60
N PRO A 129 18.89 7.72 -6.85
CA PRO A 129 18.65 6.72 -5.84
C PRO A 129 19.95 5.97 -5.52
N THR A 130 20.04 5.51 -4.28
CA THR A 130 21.10 4.61 -3.84
C THR A 130 20.98 3.25 -4.51
N PHE A 131 22.09 2.52 -4.56
CA PHE A 131 22.09 1.12 -5.02
C PHE A 131 21.05 0.25 -4.28
N LEU A 132 20.89 0.44 -2.97
CA LEU A 132 19.94 -0.34 -2.17
C LEU A 132 18.49 0.01 -2.53
N GLN A 133 18.18 1.28 -2.80
CA GLN A 133 16.85 1.70 -3.26
C GLN A 133 16.50 1.04 -4.59
N ILE A 134 17.41 1.09 -5.56
CA ILE A 134 17.22 0.44 -6.87
C ILE A 134 16.97 -1.05 -6.68
N ARG A 135 17.85 -1.74 -5.93
CA ARG A 135 17.75 -3.20 -5.69
C ARG A 135 16.44 -3.59 -5.00
N ASN A 136 15.96 -2.79 -4.06
CA ASN A 136 14.80 -3.15 -3.25
C ASN A 136 13.47 -2.87 -3.96
N HIS A 137 13.40 -1.83 -4.80
CA HIS A 137 12.12 -1.31 -5.30
C HIS A 137 11.93 -1.41 -6.81
N LEU A 138 12.99 -1.26 -7.62
CA LEU A 138 12.84 -1.05 -9.07
C LEU A 138 12.10 -2.19 -9.77
N GLU A 139 12.48 -3.44 -9.51
CA GLU A 139 11.86 -4.61 -10.15
C GLU A 139 10.36 -4.72 -9.82
N ILE A 140 10.02 -4.52 -8.54
CA ILE A 140 8.66 -4.61 -8.04
C ILE A 140 7.80 -3.49 -8.63
N ASP A 141 8.31 -2.25 -8.63
CA ASP A 141 7.57 -1.09 -9.13
C ASP A 141 7.38 -1.14 -10.64
N ILE A 142 8.37 -1.62 -11.41
CA ILE A 142 8.18 -1.91 -12.84
C ILE A 142 7.06 -2.93 -13.04
N GLY A 143 7.01 -3.98 -12.22
CA GLY A 143 5.93 -4.97 -12.24
C GLY A 143 4.56 -4.32 -12.08
N TYR A 144 4.38 -3.50 -11.04
CA TYR A 144 3.11 -2.78 -10.81
C TYR A 144 2.76 -1.81 -11.94
N LEU A 145 3.74 -1.09 -12.48
CA LEU A 145 3.53 -0.16 -13.60
C LEU A 145 3.07 -0.89 -14.87
N ILE A 146 3.65 -2.04 -15.16
CA ILE A 146 3.23 -2.92 -16.28
C ILE A 146 1.79 -3.39 -16.06
N GLU A 147 1.46 -3.88 -14.86
CA GLU A 147 0.12 -4.33 -14.53
C GLU A 147 -0.94 -3.21 -14.63
N ALA A 148 -0.54 -1.98 -14.32
CA ALA A 148 -1.35 -0.78 -14.46
C ALA A 148 -1.39 -0.20 -15.88
N ASN A 149 -0.77 -0.87 -16.87
CA ASN A 149 -0.63 -0.43 -18.26
C ASN A 149 0.10 0.93 -18.42
N LYS A 150 1.02 1.25 -17.51
CA LYS A 150 1.85 2.46 -17.54
C LYS A 150 3.17 2.22 -18.29
N PHE A 151 3.08 1.70 -19.51
CA PHE A 151 4.26 1.36 -20.33
C PHE A 151 5.14 2.58 -20.63
N ASN A 152 4.53 3.74 -20.82
CA ASN A 152 5.25 5.01 -21.00
C ASN A 152 6.14 5.35 -19.79
N TYR A 153 5.69 5.04 -18.58
CA TYR A 153 6.47 5.28 -17.36
C TYR A 153 7.68 4.35 -17.32
N VAL A 154 7.47 3.06 -17.61
CA VAL A 154 8.53 2.05 -17.67
C VAL A 154 9.58 2.41 -18.73
N GLU A 155 9.15 2.81 -19.92
CA GLU A 155 10.09 3.24 -20.96
C GLU A 155 10.94 4.43 -20.53
N ASN A 156 10.34 5.42 -19.88
CA ASN A 156 11.07 6.59 -19.41
C ASN A 156 12.08 6.23 -18.32
N ILE A 157 11.73 5.33 -17.41
CA ILE A 157 12.64 4.81 -16.38
C ILE A 157 13.84 4.09 -17.02
N LEU A 158 13.62 3.28 -18.06
CA LEU A 158 14.69 2.54 -18.74
C LEU A 158 15.59 3.40 -19.64
N LYS A 159 15.09 4.55 -20.10
CA LYS A 159 15.83 5.54 -20.91
C LYS A 159 16.58 6.57 -20.08
N TYR A 160 16.41 6.56 -18.76
CA TYR A 160 17.04 7.52 -17.88
C TYR A 160 18.53 7.19 -17.76
N ASP A 161 19.37 7.93 -18.50
CA ASP A 161 20.83 7.83 -18.52
C ASP A 161 21.49 8.60 -17.36
#